data_AF-A0A2Z6A750-F1
#
_entry.id   AF-A0A2Z6A750-F1
#
_cell.length_a   1.000
_cell.length_b   1.000
_cell.length_c   1.000
_cell.angle_alpha   90.00
_cell.angle_beta   90.00
_cell.angle_gamma   90.00
#
_symmetry.space_group_name_H-M   'P 1'
#
loop_
_entity.id
_entity.type
_entity.pdbx_description
1 polymer ?
#
loop_
_entity_poly.entity_id
_entity_poly.type
_entity_poly.pdbx_seq_one_letter_code
_entity_poly.pdbx_strand_id
1 'polypeptide(L)'
;VTEGDTVEFTLINDKNSHSMDFHAARVDVVKDFDSVKPGETKKFTFTADNPGVFFYHCGSDPMIQHIARGTYGVIIVDPKDANALPKADREYVLIQAEHYENPDDKIAMMKNQWTNAIFNGGVFKYDPVHDPEATRWLQAKPGERVRSYF
;
A
#
# COMPACT_ATOMS: atom_id res chain seq x y z
N VAL A 1 11.24 -7.42 0.05
CA VAL A 1 11.73 -8.68 0.65
C VAL A 1 11.91 -9.68 -0.47
N THR A 2 12.61 -10.79 -0.27
CA THR A 2 12.72 -11.86 -1.27
C THR A 2 11.72 -12.96 -0.95
N GLU A 3 11.25 -13.66 -1.98
CA GLU A 3 10.46 -14.88 -1.84
C GLU A 3 11.15 -15.89 -0.90
N GLY A 4 10.40 -16.32 0.11
CA GLY A 4 10.86 -17.20 1.18
C GLY A 4 11.51 -16.50 2.38
N ASP A 5 11.65 -15.17 2.37
CA ASP A 5 12.12 -14.44 3.55
C ASP A 5 11.11 -14.53 4.70
N THR A 6 11.63 -14.68 5.92
CA THR A 6 10.85 -14.51 7.15
C THR A 6 10.83 -13.04 7.56
N VAL A 7 9.64 -12.47 7.69
CA VAL A 7 9.39 -11.09 8.07
C VAL A 7 8.91 -11.05 9.51
N GLU A 8 9.75 -10.51 10.40
CA GLU A 8 9.37 -10.18 11.78
C GLU A 8 8.84 -8.76 11.84
N PHE A 9 7.51 -8.61 11.88
CA PHE A 9 6.85 -7.31 11.83
C PHE A 9 6.52 -6.78 13.22
N THR A 10 6.63 -5.47 13.40
CA THR A 10 6.20 -4.75 14.61
C THR A 10 5.40 -3.51 14.21
N LEU A 11 4.17 -3.40 14.71
CA LEU A 11 3.34 -2.20 14.64
C LEU A 11 3.32 -1.53 16.02
N ILE A 12 3.67 -0.24 16.06
CA ILE A 12 3.55 0.63 17.23
C ILE A 12 2.44 1.63 16.92
N ASN A 13 1.42 1.71 17.78
CA ASN A 13 0.26 2.56 17.52
C ASN A 13 0.23 3.78 18.46
N ASP A 14 0.28 4.99 17.90
CA ASP A 14 0.22 6.25 18.66
C ASP A 14 -1.15 6.96 18.56
N LYS A 15 -2.12 6.39 17.82
CA LYS A 15 -3.39 7.04 17.46
C LYS A 15 -4.57 6.12 17.78
N ASN A 16 -5.72 6.31 17.09
CA ASN A 16 -6.88 5.44 17.17
C ASN A 16 -6.49 3.96 16.96
N SER A 17 -7.37 3.03 17.31
CA SER A 17 -7.06 1.60 17.10
C SER A 17 -6.73 1.32 15.62
N HIS A 18 -5.60 0.68 15.38
CA HIS A 18 -5.06 0.36 14.05
C HIS A 18 -4.59 -1.10 14.01
N SER A 19 -4.52 -1.69 12.82
CA SER A 19 -3.92 -3.00 12.59
C SER A 19 -3.08 -2.96 11.32
N MET A 20 -2.48 -4.11 10.98
CA MET A 20 -1.76 -4.29 9.72
C MET A 20 -2.14 -5.63 9.11
N ASP A 21 -2.64 -5.60 7.88
CA ASP A 21 -2.91 -6.72 7.01
C ASP A 21 -1.92 -6.67 5.84
N PHE A 22 -1.13 -7.73 5.67
CA PHE A 22 -0.27 -7.91 4.50
C PHE A 22 -0.88 -8.98 3.61
N HIS A 23 -1.19 -8.66 2.35
CA HIS A 23 -1.66 -9.66 1.38
C HIS A 23 -0.57 -10.69 1.03
N ALA A 24 0.70 -10.40 1.35
CA ALA A 24 1.81 -11.33 1.23
C ALA A 24 1.90 -12.34 2.40
N ALA A 25 1.13 -12.15 3.48
CA ALA A 25 1.16 -13.00 4.67
C ALA A 25 0.04 -14.04 4.67
N ARG A 26 0.38 -15.28 5.03
CA ARG A 26 -0.58 -16.37 5.26
C ARG A 26 -0.63 -16.67 6.75
N VAL A 27 -1.47 -15.94 7.47
CA VAL A 27 -1.57 -15.92 8.94
C VAL A 27 -3.02 -15.98 9.42
N ASP A 28 -3.27 -16.00 10.73
CA ASP A 28 -4.62 -16.00 11.29
C ASP A 28 -5.16 -14.57 11.38
N VAL A 29 -6.20 -14.25 10.62
CA VAL A 29 -6.83 -12.92 10.61
C VAL A 29 -7.34 -12.48 11.99
N VAL A 30 -7.81 -13.41 12.82
CA VAL A 30 -8.37 -13.09 14.15
C VAL A 30 -7.26 -12.73 15.14
N LYS A 31 -6.10 -13.38 15.01
CA LYS A 31 -5.00 -13.23 15.94
C LYS A 31 -3.96 -12.23 15.48
N ASP A 32 -3.54 -12.28 14.22
CA ASP A 32 -2.37 -11.57 13.73
C ASP A 32 -2.73 -10.19 13.16
N PHE A 33 -3.95 -10.02 12.62
CA PHE A 33 -4.46 -8.76 12.07
C PHE A 33 -5.46 -8.03 12.98
N ASP A 34 -5.53 -8.42 14.26
CA ASP A 34 -6.36 -7.75 15.26
C ASP A 34 -5.99 -6.27 15.46
N SER A 35 -6.95 -5.49 15.94
CA SER A 35 -6.74 -4.06 16.19
C SER A 35 -5.95 -3.82 17.46
N VAL A 36 -4.94 -2.98 17.36
CA VAL A 36 -4.01 -2.56 18.42
C VAL A 36 -4.46 -1.20 18.93
N LYS A 37 -4.61 -1.02 20.25
CA LYS A 37 -5.08 0.26 20.80
C LYS A 37 -3.97 1.34 20.79
N PRO A 38 -4.33 2.63 20.93
CA PRO A 38 -3.35 3.68 21.20
C PRO A 38 -2.40 3.33 22.34
N GLY A 39 -1.10 3.53 22.12
CA GLY A 39 -0.01 3.24 23.06
C GLY A 39 0.42 1.76 23.09
N GLU A 40 -0.25 0.86 22.38
CA GLU A 40 0.09 -0.56 22.34
C GLU A 40 0.99 -0.92 21.16
N THR A 41 1.62 -2.09 21.25
CA THR A 41 2.50 -2.64 20.22
C THR A 41 2.05 -4.05 19.87
N LYS A 42 1.99 -4.36 18.57
CA LYS A 42 1.75 -5.70 18.05
C LYS A 42 2.98 -6.20 17.32
N LYS A 43 3.26 -7.49 17.50
CA LYS A 43 4.28 -8.22 16.74
C LYS A 43 3.69 -9.49 16.19
N PHE A 44 4.02 -9.81 14.95
CA PHE A 44 3.77 -11.11 14.35
C PHE A 44 4.84 -11.39 13.28
N THR A 45 4.98 -12.66 12.94
CA THR A 45 5.97 -13.13 11.98
C THR A 45 5.27 -13.91 10.88
N PHE A 46 5.65 -13.68 9.63
CA PHE A 46 5.18 -14.45 8.49
C PHE A 46 6.33 -14.74 7.51
N THR A 47 6.15 -15.72 6.64
CA THR A 47 7.06 -15.96 5.52
C THR A 47 6.43 -15.41 4.25
N ALA A 48 7.20 -14.67 3.45
CA ALA A 48 6.77 -14.17 2.16
C ALA A 48 6.82 -15.30 1.12
N ASP A 49 5.87 -16.24 1.20
CA ASP A 49 5.91 -17.52 0.48
C ASP A 49 5.87 -17.38 -1.05
N ASN A 50 5.32 -16.29 -1.59
CA ASN A 50 5.06 -16.13 -3.02
C ASN A 50 5.66 -14.80 -3.51
N PRO A 51 6.32 -14.78 -4.69
CA PRO A 51 6.85 -13.57 -5.27
C PRO A 51 5.75 -12.73 -5.92
N GLY A 52 5.96 -11.42 -5.99
CA GLY A 52 5.04 -10.49 -6.63
C GLY A 52 4.96 -9.14 -5.92
N VAL A 53 3.85 -8.47 -6.18
CA VAL A 53 3.50 -7.18 -5.59
C VAL A 53 2.17 -7.34 -4.87
N PHE A 54 2.14 -6.98 -3.59
CA PHE A 54 1.01 -7.25 -2.72
C PHE A 54 0.61 -5.99 -1.97
N PHE A 55 -0.69 -5.80 -1.79
CA PHE A 55 -1.23 -4.72 -1.00
C PHE A 55 -0.94 -4.96 0.49
N TYR A 56 -0.71 -3.88 1.24
CA TYR A 56 -0.87 -3.91 2.69
C TYR A 56 -1.75 -2.74 3.11
N HIS A 57 -2.52 -2.93 4.17
CA HIS A 57 -3.39 -1.90 4.71
C HIS A 57 -3.76 -2.15 6.16
N CYS A 58 -4.39 -1.16 6.78
CA CYS A 58 -5.02 -1.37 8.08
C CYS A 58 -6.32 -2.18 7.91
N GLY A 59 -6.51 -3.19 8.75
CA GLY A 59 -7.71 -4.04 8.80
C GLY A 59 -8.73 -3.66 9.88
N SER A 60 -8.46 -2.61 10.67
CA SER A 60 -9.33 -2.12 11.74
C SER A 60 -10.71 -1.63 11.28
N ASP A 61 -11.67 -1.64 12.19
CA ASP A 61 -13.07 -1.30 11.92
C ASP A 61 -13.33 0.23 11.82
N PRO A 62 -13.99 0.73 10.76
CA PRO A 62 -14.33 0.05 9.51
C PRO A 62 -13.21 0.20 8.48
N MET A 63 -12.80 -0.92 7.88
CA MET A 63 -11.63 -0.99 6.99
C MET A 63 -11.67 0.04 5.85
N ILE A 64 -12.85 0.29 5.28
CA ILE A 64 -13.07 1.30 4.23
C ILE A 64 -12.58 2.69 4.65
N GLN A 65 -12.83 3.09 5.90
CA GLN A 65 -12.42 4.40 6.40
C GLN A 65 -10.90 4.44 6.65
N HIS A 66 -10.35 3.36 7.20
CA HIS A 66 -8.91 3.28 7.44
C HIS A 66 -8.11 3.40 6.14
N ILE A 67 -8.50 2.66 5.11
CA ILE A 67 -7.87 2.73 3.78
C ILE A 67 -8.09 4.12 3.17
N ALA A 68 -9.33 4.63 3.13
CA ALA A 68 -9.63 5.95 2.56
C ALA A 68 -8.86 7.11 3.21
N ARG A 69 -8.51 7.00 4.51
CA ARG A 69 -7.67 7.97 5.23
C ARG A 69 -6.17 7.81 4.99
N GLY A 70 -5.75 6.85 4.17
CA GLY A 70 -4.36 6.70 3.73
C GLY A 70 -3.56 5.57 4.39
N THR A 71 -4.18 4.69 5.18
CA THR A 71 -3.45 3.56 5.80
C THR A 71 -3.32 2.37 4.86
N TYR A 72 -2.55 2.58 3.79
CA TYR A 72 -2.29 1.59 2.75
C TYR A 72 -0.86 1.71 2.21
N GLY A 73 -0.40 0.66 1.53
CA GLY A 73 0.85 0.67 0.78
C GLY A 73 1.10 -0.65 0.06
N VAL A 74 2.35 -0.89 -0.32
CA VAL A 74 2.74 -2.07 -1.09
C VAL A 74 3.92 -2.79 -0.44
N ILE A 75 3.87 -4.12 -0.43
CA ILE A 75 5.03 -4.97 -0.18
C ILE A 75 5.42 -5.65 -1.48
N ILE A 76 6.67 -5.43 -1.91
CA ILE A 76 7.27 -6.12 -3.05
C ILE A 76 8.03 -7.33 -2.50
N VAL A 77 7.70 -8.51 -3.03
CA VAL A 77 8.37 -9.78 -2.78
C VAL A 77 9.10 -10.18 -4.05
N ASP A 78 10.38 -9.88 -4.12
CA ASP A 78 11.23 -10.20 -5.27
C ASP A 78 11.31 -11.72 -5.47
N PRO A 79 11.21 -12.24 -6.70
CA PRO A 79 11.43 -13.66 -6.97
C PRO A 79 12.77 -14.15 -6.45
N LYS A 80 12.79 -15.35 -5.86
CA LYS A 80 14.03 -15.97 -5.41
C LYS A 80 14.94 -16.32 -6.57
N ASP A 81 14.35 -16.72 -7.70
CA ASP A 81 15.07 -16.82 -8.97
C ASP A 81 15.21 -15.42 -9.61
N ALA A 82 16.42 -14.87 -9.55
CA ALA A 82 16.74 -13.56 -10.12
C ALA A 82 16.52 -13.46 -11.64
N ASN A 83 16.36 -14.58 -12.35
CA ASN A 83 16.06 -14.61 -13.79
C ASN A 83 14.57 -14.81 -14.10
N ALA A 84 13.71 -14.97 -13.09
CA ALA A 84 12.28 -15.18 -13.28
C ALA A 84 11.59 -14.01 -14.00
N LEU A 85 12.15 -12.80 -13.87
CA LEU A 85 11.69 -11.61 -14.56
C LEU A 85 12.84 -10.99 -15.37
N PRO A 86 12.57 -10.43 -16.57
CA PRO A 86 13.58 -9.66 -17.29
C PRO A 86 14.03 -8.47 -16.44
N LYS A 87 15.33 -8.17 -16.45
CA LYS A 87 15.90 -7.04 -15.69
C LYS A 87 15.19 -5.73 -16.05
N ALA A 88 14.73 -5.01 -15.04
CA ALA A 88 14.23 -3.64 -15.17
C ALA A 88 15.39 -2.63 -15.06
N ASP A 89 15.33 -1.57 -15.86
CA ASP A 89 16.27 -0.44 -15.77
C ASP A 89 15.73 0.64 -14.83
N ARG A 90 14.40 0.72 -14.69
CA ARG A 90 13.68 1.64 -13.79
C ARG A 90 12.50 0.91 -13.16
N GLU A 91 12.21 1.25 -11.91
CA GLU A 91 11.06 0.72 -11.18
C GLU A 91 10.29 1.86 -10.51
N TYR A 92 8.95 1.79 -10.58
CA TYR A 92 8.05 2.76 -9.98
C TYR A 92 6.92 2.06 -9.25
N VAL A 93 6.53 2.62 -8.09
CA VAL A 93 5.32 2.23 -7.37
C VAL A 93 4.25 3.26 -7.64
N LEU A 94 3.05 2.81 -8.04
CA LEU A 94 1.88 3.65 -8.29
C LEU A 94 0.66 3.00 -7.67
N ILE A 95 0.25 3.45 -6.49
CA ILE A 95 -0.94 2.95 -5.81
C ILE A 95 -2.11 3.87 -6.12
N GLN A 96 -3.17 3.32 -6.72
CA GLN A 96 -4.42 4.03 -6.91
C GLN A 96 -5.27 4.01 -5.63
N ALA A 97 -5.92 5.12 -5.33
CA ALA A 97 -6.94 5.18 -4.28
C ALA A 97 -8.03 6.21 -4.63
N GLU A 98 -9.19 6.09 -4.01
CA GLU A 98 -10.19 7.15 -3.97
C GLU A 98 -9.92 8.11 -2.81
N HIS A 99 -9.96 9.41 -3.09
CA HIS A 99 -9.95 10.46 -2.09
C HIS A 99 -11.36 10.96 -1.83
N TYR A 100 -11.77 10.91 -0.56
CA TYR A 100 -13.04 11.44 -0.07
C TYR A 100 -12.79 12.78 0.63
N GLU A 101 -13.55 13.81 0.26
CA GLU A 101 -13.44 15.16 0.81
C GLU A 101 -13.59 15.19 2.33
N ASN A 102 -14.60 14.50 2.88
CA ASN A 102 -14.77 14.35 4.32
C ASN A 102 -14.30 12.96 4.78
N PRO A 103 -13.14 12.85 5.46
CA PRO A 103 -12.60 11.57 5.91
C PRO A 103 -13.40 10.92 7.05
N ASP A 104 -14.35 11.63 7.64
CA ASP A 104 -15.22 11.13 8.71
C ASP A 104 -16.63 10.75 8.21
N ASP A 105 -16.99 11.09 6.96
CA ASP A 105 -18.27 10.68 6.33
C ASP A 105 -18.20 9.27 5.75
N LYS A 106 -18.39 8.29 6.64
CA LYS A 106 -18.47 6.87 6.27
C LYS A 106 -19.63 6.57 5.32
N ILE A 107 -20.71 7.34 5.32
CA ILE A 107 -21.85 7.08 4.44
C ILE A 107 -21.50 7.44 3.00
N ALA A 108 -20.81 8.56 2.78
CA ALA A 108 -20.28 8.91 1.47
C ALA A 108 -19.32 7.84 0.94
N MET A 109 -18.44 7.32 1.81
CA MET A 109 -17.56 6.19 1.48
C MET A 109 -18.35 4.96 1.02
N MET A 110 -19.34 4.53 1.81
CA MET A 110 -20.18 3.37 1.48
C MET A 110 -21.05 3.57 0.23
N LYS A 111 -21.38 4.82 -0.11
CA LYS A 111 -22.12 5.17 -1.34
C LYS A 111 -21.22 5.39 -2.56
N ASN A 112 -19.91 5.18 -2.43
CA ASN A 112 -18.93 5.42 -3.48
C ASN A 112 -18.91 6.87 -3.99
N GLN A 113 -19.12 7.85 -3.09
CA GLN A 113 -19.16 9.27 -3.40
C GLN A 113 -17.80 9.92 -3.13
N TRP A 114 -16.79 9.49 -3.87
CA TRP A 114 -15.44 10.07 -3.81
C TRP A 114 -15.34 11.36 -4.61
N THR A 115 -14.35 12.18 -4.25
CA THR A 115 -14.10 13.48 -4.88
C THR A 115 -13.06 13.36 -5.98
N ASN A 116 -12.00 12.56 -5.75
CA ASN A 116 -10.94 12.34 -6.73
C ASN A 116 -10.49 10.88 -6.75
N ALA A 117 -10.06 10.40 -7.92
CA ALA A 117 -9.19 9.23 -8.03
C ALA A 117 -7.73 9.72 -8.12
N ILE A 118 -6.83 9.10 -7.36
CA ILE A 118 -5.47 9.61 -7.14
C ILE A 118 -4.42 8.51 -7.26
N PHE A 119 -3.17 8.90 -7.57
CA PHE A 119 -2.01 8.03 -7.43
C PHE A 119 -1.11 8.51 -6.28
N ASN A 120 -0.67 7.57 -5.43
CA ASN A 120 0.25 7.82 -4.31
C ASN A 120 -0.15 9.04 -3.46
N GLY A 121 -1.44 9.15 -3.13
CA GLY A 121 -1.95 10.17 -2.21
C GLY A 121 -2.23 11.56 -2.80
N GLY A 122 -2.07 11.79 -4.11
CA GLY A 122 -2.25 13.13 -4.68
C GLY A 122 -3.01 13.19 -6.00
N VAL A 123 -3.87 14.19 -6.12
CA VAL A 123 -4.52 14.60 -7.38
C VAL A 123 -3.44 15.15 -8.32
N PHE A 124 -3.40 14.67 -9.57
CA PHE A 124 -2.41 15.07 -10.59
C PHE A 124 -0.95 15.08 -10.12
N LYS A 125 -0.60 14.31 -9.09
CA LYS A 125 0.70 14.35 -8.39
C LYS A 125 1.91 14.23 -9.31
N TYR A 126 1.76 13.49 -10.40
CA TYR A 126 2.82 13.19 -11.36
C TYR A 126 2.54 13.76 -12.75
N ASP A 127 1.66 14.76 -12.84
CA ASP A 127 1.11 15.25 -14.10
C ASP A 127 1.34 16.76 -14.29
N PRO A 128 2.60 17.18 -14.56
CA PRO A 128 2.95 18.57 -14.82
C PRO A 128 2.38 19.11 -16.15
N VAL A 129 1.76 18.25 -16.97
CA VAL A 129 1.16 18.66 -18.24
C VAL A 129 -0.20 19.31 -18.00
N HIS A 130 -0.97 18.77 -17.06
CA HIS A 130 -2.32 19.25 -16.76
C HIS A 130 -2.39 20.13 -15.50
N ASP A 131 -1.43 19.99 -14.58
CA ASP A 131 -1.33 20.81 -13.38
C ASP A 131 0.05 21.50 -13.29
N PRO A 132 0.14 22.83 -13.47
CA PRO A 132 1.40 23.55 -13.39
C PRO A 132 2.01 23.58 -11.97
N GLU A 133 1.23 23.24 -10.93
CA GLU A 133 1.73 23.09 -9.56
C GLU A 133 2.32 21.70 -9.29
N ALA A 134 2.12 20.72 -10.18
CA ALA A 134 2.72 19.41 -10.05
C ALA A 134 4.23 19.47 -10.32
N THR A 135 5.02 19.13 -9.30
CA THR A 135 6.50 19.25 -9.32
C THR A 135 7.23 17.92 -9.51
N ARG A 136 6.50 16.82 -9.72
CA ARG A 136 7.04 15.47 -9.81
C ARG A 136 6.54 14.78 -11.07
N TRP A 137 7.32 13.86 -11.61
CA TRP A 137 6.96 13.00 -12.73
C TRP A 137 7.89 11.78 -12.75
N LEU A 138 7.50 10.75 -13.49
CA LEU A 138 8.32 9.56 -13.70
C LEU A 138 9.22 9.77 -14.92
N GLN A 139 10.42 9.18 -14.92
CA GLN A 139 11.41 9.36 -15.99
C GLN A 139 12.00 8.03 -16.46
N ALA A 140 12.35 7.95 -17.74
CA ALA A 140 13.12 6.85 -18.30
C ALA A 140 13.88 7.35 -19.53
N LYS A 141 14.93 6.63 -19.92
CA LYS A 141 15.61 6.85 -21.20
C LYS A 141 14.95 6.00 -22.30
N PRO A 142 14.99 6.44 -23.58
CA PRO A 142 14.58 5.58 -24.69
C PRO A 142 15.33 4.24 -24.65
N GLY A 143 14.59 3.14 -24.75
CA GLY A 143 15.13 1.78 -24.70
C GLY A 143 15.20 1.14 -23.32
N GLU A 144 15.02 1.89 -22.22
CA GLU A 144 14.96 1.31 -20.87
C GLU A 144 13.67 0.51 -20.66
N ARG A 145 13.78 -0.66 -20.00
CA ARG A 145 12.61 -1.39 -19.46
C ARG A 145 12.18 -0.75 -18.16
N VAL A 146 10.98 -0.15 -18.17
CA VAL A 146 10.33 0.38 -16.97
C VAL A 146 9.36 -0.65 -16.41
N ARG A 147 9.53 -1.02 -15.14
CA ARG A 147 8.57 -1.85 -14.40
C ARG A 147 7.73 -0.97 -13.48
N SER A 148 6.42 -1.13 -13.56
CA SER A 148 5.48 -0.49 -12.65
C SER A 148 4.90 -1.54 -11.71
N TYR A 149 5.00 -1.29 -10.41
CA TYR A 149 4.29 -1.99 -9.35
C TYR A 149 3.05 -1.16 -9.03
N PHE A 150 1.87 -1.70 -9.36
CA PHE A 150 0.60 -1.00 -9.28
C PHE A 150 -0.33 -1.69 -8.30
#